data_AF-A0A1F6KC29-F1
#
_entry.id   AF-A0A1F6KC29-F1
#
_cell.length_a   1.000
_cell.length_b   1.000
_cell.length_c   1.000
_cell.angle_alpha   90.00
_cell.angle_beta   90.00
_cell.angle_gamma   90.00
#
_symmetry.space_group_name_H-M   'P 1'
#
loop_
_entity.id
_entity.type
_entity.pdbx_description
1 polymer ?
#
loop_
_entity_poly.entity_id
_entity_poly.type
_entity_poly.pdbx_seq_one_letter_code
_entity_poly.pdbx_strand_id
1 'polypeptide(L)'
;MLAKHLQFRYKNLTILFISVISAIILSRFQPFHDFLLHLGGLGYLGAFLGGILFVWIFTMPTGLLILLTLNETMPSFELAVIAAIGALIGDLTIFKFVKDDLLTEVEDIYNHFGGSHLTHILHSKYFHWTLPVVGALIIASPLPDEVGVSLMGISKMKTYKFILVSLILNFAGIYLVLLAEEAICGFCNNIF
;
A
#
# COMPACT_ATOMS: atom_id res chain seq x y z
N MET A 1 -43.83 -4.11 10.17
CA MET A 1 -42.78 -5.14 10.36
C MET A 1 -42.25 -5.52 8.98
N LEU A 2 -41.52 -4.62 8.32
CA LEU A 2 -41.06 -4.77 6.93
C LEU A 2 -39.67 -4.15 6.81
N ALA A 3 -38.63 -4.99 6.84
CA ALA A 3 -37.32 -4.73 6.26
C ALA A 3 -36.49 -6.02 6.36
N LYS A 4 -36.79 -6.96 5.47
CA LYS A 4 -36.03 -8.21 5.30
C LYS A 4 -34.71 -7.84 4.62
N HIS A 5 -33.65 -7.76 5.43
CA HIS A 5 -32.24 -7.86 5.08
C HIS A 5 -31.93 -8.00 3.57
N LEU A 6 -31.66 -6.89 2.88
CA LEU A 6 -30.80 -6.95 1.69
C LEU A 6 -29.38 -7.22 2.20
N GLN A 7 -29.03 -8.49 2.39
CA GLN A 7 -27.62 -8.85 2.50
C GLN A 7 -27.00 -8.69 1.10
N PHE A 8 -26.32 -7.55 0.90
CA PHE A 8 -25.44 -7.36 -0.25
C PHE A 8 -24.37 -8.44 -0.21
N ARG A 9 -24.53 -9.48 -1.02
CA ARG A 9 -23.69 -10.69 -1.02
C ARG A 9 -22.23 -10.43 -1.44
N TYR A 10 -21.94 -9.26 -2.02
CA TYR A 10 -20.63 -8.85 -2.55
C TYR A 10 -20.25 -7.45 -2.07
N LYS A 11 -20.40 -7.20 -0.76
CA LYS A 11 -20.24 -5.88 -0.18
C LYS A 11 -18.79 -5.40 -0.29
N ASN A 12 -17.80 -6.29 -0.20
CA ASN A 12 -16.40 -5.89 -0.22
C ASN A 12 -15.91 -5.58 -1.65
N LEU A 13 -16.38 -6.33 -2.65
CA LEU A 13 -16.15 -6.00 -4.07
C LEU A 13 -16.75 -4.64 -4.47
N THR A 14 -17.97 -4.33 -4.02
CA THR A 14 -18.56 -3.02 -4.29
C THR A 14 -17.84 -1.90 -3.55
N ILE A 15 -17.42 -2.13 -2.29
CA ILE A 15 -16.58 -1.18 -1.54
C ILE A 15 -15.24 -0.94 -2.25
N LEU A 16 -14.57 -1.98 -2.77
CA LEU A 16 -13.33 -1.84 -3.53
C LEU A 16 -13.55 -0.99 -4.79
N PHE A 17 -14.62 -1.26 -5.55
CA PHE A 17 -14.89 -0.49 -6.77
C PHE A 17 -15.21 0.99 -6.45
N ILE A 18 -15.98 1.23 -5.39
CA ILE A 18 -16.30 2.58 -4.92
C ILE A 18 -15.04 3.29 -4.41
N SER A 19 -14.14 2.59 -3.69
CA SER A 19 -12.90 3.19 -3.18
C SER A 19 -11.97 3.62 -4.31
N VAL A 20 -11.84 2.82 -5.38
CA VAL A 20 -11.07 3.17 -6.59
C VAL A 20 -11.65 4.41 -7.26
N ILE A 21 -12.96 4.46 -7.47
CA ILE A 21 -13.62 5.64 -8.07
C ILE A 21 -13.41 6.88 -7.19
N SER A 22 -13.59 6.73 -5.88
CA SER A 22 -13.42 7.82 -4.92
C SER A 22 -11.98 8.34 -4.92
N ALA A 23 -10.98 7.46 -5.00
CA ALA A 23 -9.58 7.83 -5.08
C ALA A 23 -9.24 8.62 -6.35
N ILE A 24 -9.80 8.23 -7.50
CA ILE A 24 -9.62 8.97 -8.77
C ILE A 24 -10.25 10.37 -8.71
N ILE A 25 -11.38 10.52 -8.02
CA ILE A 25 -12.04 11.82 -7.86
C ILE A 25 -11.22 12.70 -6.90
N LEU A 26 -10.78 12.15 -5.77
CA LEU A 26 -9.96 12.84 -4.77
C LEU A 26 -8.60 13.28 -5.33
N SER A 27 -7.97 12.49 -6.20
CA SER A 27 -6.67 12.85 -6.80
C SER A 27 -6.74 14.10 -7.69
N ARG A 28 -7.91 14.46 -8.20
CA ARG A 28 -8.13 15.70 -8.97
C ARG A 28 -8.66 16.86 -8.14
N PHE A 29 -8.87 16.65 -6.83
CA PHE A 29 -9.50 17.64 -5.98
C PHE A 29 -8.47 18.62 -5.42
N GLN A 30 -8.44 19.84 -5.95
CA GLN A 30 -7.45 20.87 -5.60
C GLN A 30 -7.32 21.14 -4.08
N PRO A 31 -8.43 21.28 -3.31
CA PRO A 31 -8.32 21.52 -1.86
C PRO A 31 -7.67 20.36 -1.10
N PHE A 32 -7.80 19.14 -1.61
CA PHE A 32 -7.13 17.98 -1.02
C PHE A 32 -5.62 18.06 -1.22
N HIS A 33 -5.18 18.53 -2.39
CA HIS A 33 -3.76 18.76 -2.66
C HIS A 33 -3.17 19.83 -1.74
N ASP A 34 -3.88 20.96 -1.56
CA ASP A 34 -3.43 22.05 -0.67
C ASP A 34 -3.35 21.59 0.80
N PHE A 35 -4.32 20.80 1.27
CA PHE A 35 -4.27 20.19 2.61
C PHE A 35 -3.04 19.29 2.78
N LEU A 36 -2.70 18.50 1.76
CA LEU A 36 -1.54 17.61 1.77
C LEU A 36 -0.20 18.36 1.78
N LEU A 37 -0.12 19.54 1.16
CA LEU A 37 1.09 20.36 1.23
C LEU A 37 1.35 20.91 2.64
N HIS A 38 0.31 21.20 3.42
CA HIS A 38 0.47 21.62 4.82
C HIS A 38 0.99 20.49 5.72
N LEU A 39 0.79 19.23 5.35
CA LEU A 39 1.32 18.07 6.09
C LEU A 39 2.85 17.98 6.01
N GLY A 40 3.47 18.50 4.96
CA GLY A 40 4.93 18.62 4.84
C GLY A 40 5.55 19.49 5.94
N GLY A 41 4.77 20.35 6.60
CA GLY A 41 5.22 21.18 7.73
C GLY A 41 5.07 20.54 9.12
N LEU A 42 4.51 19.32 9.23
CA LEU A 42 4.17 18.69 10.51
C LEU A 42 5.28 17.79 11.10
N GLY A 43 6.48 17.80 10.50
CA GLY A 43 7.62 17.00 10.96
C GLY A 43 7.32 15.51 11.01
N TYR A 44 7.50 14.89 12.17
CA TYR A 44 7.27 13.45 12.38
C TYR A 44 5.83 12.97 12.08
N LEU A 45 4.80 13.80 12.31
CA LEU A 45 3.43 13.44 11.95
C LEU A 45 3.25 13.44 10.42
N GLY A 46 3.88 14.40 9.74
CA GLY A 46 3.93 14.44 8.28
C GLY A 46 4.65 13.22 7.71
N ALA A 47 5.75 12.79 8.34
CA ALA A 47 6.49 11.59 7.95
C ALA A 47 5.62 10.32 8.03
N PHE A 48 4.91 10.15 9.16
CA PHE A 48 4.03 9.02 9.39
C PHE A 48 2.87 8.98 8.38
N LEU A 49 2.21 10.12 8.16
CA LEU A 49 1.10 10.23 7.20
C LEU A 49 1.59 10.11 5.76
N GLY A 50 2.76 10.67 5.44
CA GLY A 50 3.44 10.50 4.16
C GLY A 50 3.70 9.03 3.86
N GLY A 51 4.16 8.27 4.85
CA GLY A 51 4.30 6.81 4.77
C GLY A 51 2.99 6.07 4.50
N ILE A 52 1.90 6.41 5.20
CA ILE A 52 0.57 5.82 4.93
C ILE A 52 0.12 6.09 3.49
N LEU A 53 0.33 7.31 3.00
CA LEU A 53 -0.07 7.72 1.65
C LEU A 53 0.83 7.13 0.57
N PHE A 54 2.09 6.85 0.88
CA PHE A 54 3.06 6.26 -0.04
C PHE A 54 2.64 4.88 -0.56
N VAL A 55 1.95 4.09 0.27
CA VAL A 55 1.52 2.73 -0.06
C VAL A 55 0.48 2.68 -1.18
N TRP A 56 -0.37 3.70 -1.31
CA TRP A 56 -1.50 3.63 -2.24
C TRP A 56 -1.17 4.24 -3.62
N ILE A 57 -1.39 3.56 -4.75
CA ILE A 57 -1.12 4.04 -6.12
C ILE A 57 -1.60 5.48 -6.31
N PHE A 58 -2.81 5.77 -5.84
CA PHE A 58 -3.48 7.05 -6.06
C PHE A 58 -2.95 8.18 -5.17
N THR A 59 -2.39 7.87 -4.00
CA THR A 59 -1.86 8.88 -3.06
C THR A 59 -0.34 8.88 -2.99
N MET A 60 0.33 7.91 -3.64
CA MET A 60 1.78 7.74 -3.62
C MET A 60 2.53 8.98 -4.09
N PRO A 61 2.15 9.65 -5.20
CA PRO A 61 2.83 10.89 -5.61
C PRO A 61 2.78 11.96 -4.52
N THR A 62 1.67 12.06 -3.80
CA THR A 62 1.52 13.04 -2.73
C THR A 62 2.27 12.64 -1.46
N GLY A 63 2.21 11.36 -1.07
CA GLY A 63 3.02 10.84 0.03
C GLY A 63 4.51 11.06 -0.21
N LEU A 64 4.96 10.79 -1.44
CA LEU A 64 6.31 11.08 -1.89
C LEU A 64 6.66 12.57 -1.75
N LEU A 65 5.82 13.48 -2.25
CA LEU A 65 6.07 14.92 -2.11
C LEU A 65 6.21 15.37 -0.65
N ILE A 66 5.36 14.86 0.25
CA ILE A 66 5.45 15.13 1.70
C ILE A 66 6.79 14.65 2.26
N LEU A 67 7.20 13.43 1.93
CA LEU A 67 8.46 12.85 2.41
C LEU A 67 9.68 13.60 1.85
N LEU A 68 9.70 13.96 0.58
CA LEU A 68 10.79 14.74 -0.01
C LEU A 68 10.90 16.13 0.64
N THR A 69 9.77 16.81 0.88
CA THR A 69 9.75 18.12 1.54
C THR A 69 10.30 18.03 2.97
N LEU A 70 9.98 16.96 3.70
CA LEU A 70 10.48 16.74 5.05
C LEU A 70 11.97 16.38 5.06
N ASN A 71 12.48 15.74 4.01
CA ASN A 71 13.88 15.35 3.91
C ASN A 71 14.84 16.56 3.90
N GLU A 72 14.39 17.71 3.41
CA GLU A 72 15.15 18.96 3.47
C GLU A 72 15.38 19.46 4.90
N THR A 73 14.57 19.02 5.87
CA THR A 73 14.56 19.53 7.24
C THR A 73 14.86 18.47 8.31
N MET A 74 14.90 17.19 7.93
CA MET A 74 15.05 16.06 8.84
C MET A 74 16.05 15.04 8.28
N PRO A 75 16.80 14.31 9.14
CA PRO A 75 17.71 13.28 8.66
C PRO A 75 16.94 12.14 7.98
N SER A 76 17.34 11.79 6.75
CA SER A 76 16.75 10.72 5.91
C SER A 76 16.47 9.42 6.66
N PHE A 77 17.38 9.01 7.56
CA PHE A 77 17.23 7.77 8.31
C PHE A 77 16.03 7.78 9.27
N GLU A 78 15.88 8.84 10.08
CA GLU A 78 14.77 8.96 11.03
C GLU A 78 13.43 9.11 10.31
N LEU A 79 13.44 9.90 9.23
CA LEU A 79 12.30 10.10 8.36
C LEU A 79 11.82 8.77 7.76
N ALA A 80 12.73 7.96 7.22
CA ALA A 80 12.42 6.66 6.65
C ALA A 80 11.87 5.67 7.70
N VAL A 81 12.41 5.64 8.92
CA VAL A 81 11.89 4.76 9.98
C VAL A 81 10.43 5.08 10.29
N ILE A 82 10.10 6.37 10.45
CA ILE A 82 8.75 6.79 10.84
C ILE A 82 7.76 6.61 9.68
N ALA A 83 8.19 6.94 8.46
CA ALA A 83 7.40 6.71 7.26
C ALA A 83 7.15 5.21 7.04
N ALA A 84 8.12 4.34 7.28
CA ALA A 84 7.95 2.90 7.16
C ALA A 84 6.91 2.33 8.15
N ILE A 85 6.81 2.90 9.36
CA ILE A 85 5.75 2.53 10.32
C ILE A 85 4.38 2.96 9.80
N GLY A 86 4.28 4.15 9.22
CA GLY A 86 3.05 4.60 8.55
C GLY A 86 2.67 3.68 7.39
N ALA A 87 3.63 3.38 6.51
CA ALA A 87 3.43 2.48 5.38
C ALA A 87 2.96 1.08 5.83
N LEU A 88 3.57 0.52 6.88
CA LEU A 88 3.14 -0.75 7.47
C LEU A 88 1.65 -0.75 7.87
N ILE A 89 1.11 0.36 8.37
CA ILE A 89 -0.32 0.46 8.73
C ILE A 89 -1.21 0.46 7.48
N GLY A 90 -0.79 1.15 6.42
CA GLY A 90 -1.47 1.11 5.12
C GLY A 90 -1.47 -0.31 4.54
N ASP A 91 -0.31 -0.92 4.50
CA ASP A 91 -0.07 -2.30 4.05
C ASP A 91 -0.91 -3.31 4.84
N LEU A 92 -0.98 -3.19 6.17
CA LEU A 92 -1.80 -4.08 7.01
C LEU A 92 -3.29 -3.94 6.71
N THR A 93 -3.73 -2.73 6.36
CA THR A 93 -5.12 -2.47 5.98
C THR A 93 -5.48 -3.22 4.70
N ILE A 94 -4.63 -3.09 3.67
CA ILE A 94 -4.80 -3.78 2.39
C ILE A 94 -4.67 -5.28 2.56
N PHE A 95 -3.62 -5.74 3.26
CA PHE A 95 -3.36 -7.15 3.49
C PHE A 95 -4.54 -7.84 4.16
N LYS A 96 -5.10 -7.23 5.21
CA LYS A 96 -6.24 -7.80 5.94
C LYS A 96 -7.50 -7.81 5.08
N PHE A 97 -7.79 -6.72 4.38
CA PHE A 97 -8.94 -6.64 3.47
C PHE A 97 -8.86 -7.71 2.35
N VAL A 98 -7.69 -7.89 1.74
CA VAL A 98 -7.50 -8.89 0.70
C VAL A 98 -7.62 -10.30 1.28
N LYS A 99 -6.88 -10.58 2.35
CA LYS A 99 -6.77 -11.92 2.93
C LYS A 99 -8.05 -12.42 3.57
N ASP A 100 -8.73 -11.58 4.35
CA ASP A 100 -9.86 -12.01 5.18
C ASP A 100 -11.21 -11.76 4.47
N ASP A 101 -11.35 -10.66 3.73
CA ASP A 101 -12.63 -10.23 3.14
C ASP A 101 -12.77 -10.57 1.65
N LEU A 102 -11.80 -10.19 0.81
CA LEU A 102 -11.92 -10.36 -0.65
C LEU A 102 -11.72 -11.80 -1.11
N LEU A 103 -10.75 -12.52 -0.53
CA LEU A 103 -10.45 -13.89 -0.94
C LEU A 103 -11.64 -14.82 -0.77
N THR A 104 -12.39 -14.67 0.33
CA THR A 104 -13.57 -15.49 0.62
C THR A 104 -14.69 -15.22 -0.38
N GLU A 105 -14.97 -13.94 -0.70
CA GLU A 105 -15.95 -13.57 -1.71
C GLU A 105 -15.57 -14.05 -3.13
N VAL A 106 -14.29 -13.94 -3.51
CA VAL A 106 -13.81 -14.37 -4.84
C VAL A 106 -13.85 -15.89 -5.01
N GLU A 107 -13.44 -16.64 -3.98
CA GLU A 107 -13.54 -18.12 -3.98
C GLU A 107 -15.01 -18.55 -4.12
N ASP A 108 -15.93 -17.93 -3.39
CA ASP A 108 -17.37 -18.24 -3.45
C ASP A 108 -18.00 -17.97 -4.81
N ILE A 109 -17.65 -16.84 -5.46
CA ILE A 109 -18.14 -16.52 -6.81
C ILE A 109 -17.62 -17.54 -7.82
N TYR A 110 -16.32 -17.82 -7.80
CA TYR A 110 -15.69 -18.71 -8.77
C TYR A 110 -16.26 -20.14 -8.67
N ASN A 111 -16.45 -20.64 -7.45
CA ASN A 111 -17.07 -21.94 -7.20
C ASN A 111 -18.54 -21.97 -7.65
N HIS A 112 -19.27 -20.86 -7.49
CA HIS A 112 -20.66 -20.76 -7.96
C HIS A 112 -20.78 -20.87 -9.50
N PHE A 113 -19.78 -20.37 -10.24
CA PHE A 113 -19.71 -20.49 -11.70
C PHE A 113 -19.07 -21.81 -12.18
N GLY A 114 -18.90 -22.81 -11.29
CA GLY A 114 -18.47 -24.15 -11.66
C GLY A 114 -16.97 -24.32 -11.90
N GLY A 115 -16.16 -23.32 -11.55
CA GLY A 115 -14.71 -23.45 -11.57
C GLY A 115 -14.21 -24.13 -10.29
N SER A 116 -13.59 -25.30 -10.38
CA SER A 116 -12.85 -25.92 -9.26
C SER A 116 -11.32 -25.72 -9.38
N HIS A 117 -10.88 -25.14 -10.49
CA HIS A 117 -9.45 -25.02 -10.79
C HIS A 117 -8.77 -23.90 -10.00
N LEU A 118 -9.41 -22.73 -9.87
CA LEU A 118 -8.88 -21.62 -9.07
C LEU A 118 -8.68 -22.02 -7.60
N THR A 119 -9.64 -22.69 -6.97
CA THR A 119 -9.49 -23.16 -5.58
C THR A 119 -8.33 -24.14 -5.43
N HIS A 120 -8.08 -24.99 -6.43
CA HIS A 120 -6.96 -25.91 -6.43
C HIS A 120 -5.60 -25.21 -6.65
N ILE A 121 -5.54 -24.19 -7.52
CA ILE A 121 -4.34 -23.35 -7.69
C ILE A 121 -4.05 -22.56 -6.41
N LEU A 122 -5.07 -21.88 -5.85
CA LEU A 122 -4.93 -21.04 -4.65
C LEU A 122 -4.45 -21.83 -3.42
N HIS A 123 -4.77 -23.12 -3.34
CA HIS A 123 -4.33 -24.02 -2.25
C HIS A 123 -3.08 -24.84 -2.60
N SER A 124 -2.49 -24.65 -3.79
CA SER A 124 -1.29 -25.37 -4.20
C SER A 124 -0.06 -24.91 -3.42
N LYS A 125 0.80 -25.87 -3.03
CA LYS A 125 2.05 -25.61 -2.30
C LYS A 125 3.00 -24.66 -3.07
N TYR A 126 2.97 -24.71 -4.40
CA TYR A 126 3.77 -23.81 -5.25
C TYR A 126 3.25 -22.36 -5.18
N PHE A 127 1.95 -22.18 -5.09
CA PHE A 127 1.29 -20.87 -5.05
C PHE A 127 1.56 -20.16 -3.72
N HIS A 128 1.50 -20.90 -2.61
CA HIS A 128 1.84 -20.39 -1.26
C HIS A 128 3.30 -19.96 -1.07
N TRP A 129 4.21 -20.33 -1.97
CA TRP A 129 5.62 -19.97 -1.89
C TRP A 129 6.05 -18.96 -2.95
N THR A 130 5.54 -19.08 -4.19
CA THR A 130 5.93 -18.20 -5.30
C THR A 130 5.33 -16.81 -5.17
N LEU A 131 4.07 -16.69 -4.76
CA LEU A 131 3.39 -15.39 -4.65
C LEU A 131 3.97 -14.44 -3.62
N PRO A 132 4.37 -14.87 -2.41
CA PRO A 132 5.06 -13.99 -1.48
C PRO A 132 6.39 -13.48 -2.03
N VAL A 133 7.11 -14.30 -2.78
CA VAL A 133 8.38 -13.91 -3.41
C VAL A 133 8.14 -12.87 -4.50
N VAL A 134 7.17 -13.10 -5.39
CA VAL A 134 6.78 -12.13 -6.43
C VAL A 134 6.25 -10.85 -5.81
N GLY A 135 5.41 -10.96 -4.77
CA GLY A 135 4.90 -9.81 -4.03
C GLY A 135 6.02 -9.00 -3.39
N ALA A 136 7.02 -9.67 -2.79
CA ALA A 136 8.19 -9.00 -2.20
C ALA A 136 9.04 -8.31 -3.27
N LEU A 137 9.20 -8.91 -4.46
CA LEU A 137 9.89 -8.28 -5.58
C LEU A 137 9.15 -7.03 -6.08
N ILE A 138 7.82 -7.04 -6.08
CA ILE A 138 7.01 -5.89 -6.50
C ILE A 138 7.13 -4.76 -5.48
N ILE A 139 6.99 -5.04 -4.18
CA ILE A 139 7.17 -4.03 -3.11
C ILE A 139 8.61 -3.49 -3.09
N ALA A 140 9.60 -4.35 -3.33
CA ALA A 140 11.01 -3.92 -3.40
C ALA A 140 11.33 -3.10 -4.67
N SER A 141 10.45 -3.11 -5.66
CA SER A 141 10.60 -2.34 -6.89
C SER A 141 9.85 -1.01 -6.74
N PRO A 142 10.12 0.01 -7.58
CA PRO A 142 9.35 1.27 -7.58
C PRO A 142 7.94 1.09 -8.16
N LEU A 143 7.38 -0.12 -8.06
CA LEU A 143 6.01 -0.44 -8.41
C LEU A 143 5.13 -0.22 -7.18
N PRO A 144 3.81 -0.05 -7.37
CA PRO A 144 2.93 0.22 -6.24
C PRO A 144 2.79 -0.99 -5.29
N ASP A 145 2.92 -0.72 -4.00
CA ASP A 145 2.99 -1.73 -2.94
C ASP A 145 1.69 -2.55 -2.82
N GLU A 146 0.53 -1.99 -3.19
CA GLU A 146 -0.75 -2.69 -3.06
C GLU A 146 -0.80 -3.98 -3.87
N VAL A 147 -0.14 -4.02 -5.03
CA VAL A 147 -0.10 -5.23 -5.86
C VAL A 147 0.68 -6.32 -5.12
N GLY A 148 1.84 -5.98 -4.56
CA GLY A 148 2.66 -6.94 -3.83
C GLY A 148 2.02 -7.40 -2.52
N VAL A 149 1.42 -6.48 -1.77
CA VAL A 149 0.69 -6.77 -0.53
C VAL A 149 -0.53 -7.65 -0.81
N SER A 150 -1.26 -7.38 -1.89
CA SER A 150 -2.42 -8.19 -2.29
C SER A 150 -1.99 -9.63 -2.64
N LEU A 151 -0.89 -9.82 -3.36
CA LEU A 151 -0.35 -11.16 -3.68
C LEU A 151 0.06 -11.92 -2.40
N MET A 152 0.66 -11.24 -1.44
CA MET A 152 0.99 -11.82 -0.13
C MET A 152 -0.26 -12.20 0.67
N GLY A 153 -1.32 -11.38 0.60
CA GLY A 153 -2.63 -11.68 1.17
C GLY A 153 -3.25 -12.92 0.57
N ILE A 154 -3.27 -13.00 -0.78
CA ILE A 154 -3.76 -14.14 -1.56
C ILE A 154 -3.02 -15.43 -1.21
N SER A 155 -1.71 -15.35 -0.97
CA SER A 155 -0.89 -16.48 -0.54
C SER A 155 -1.18 -16.98 0.89
N LYS A 156 -2.13 -16.39 1.62
CA LYS A 156 -2.45 -16.72 3.02
C LYS A 156 -1.24 -16.63 3.95
N MET A 157 -0.32 -15.69 3.70
CA MET A 157 0.86 -15.50 4.54
C MET A 157 0.45 -15.19 5.99
N LYS A 158 1.28 -15.61 6.97
CA LYS A 158 1.02 -15.28 8.37
C LYS A 158 1.28 -13.79 8.61
N THR A 159 0.37 -13.13 9.32
CA THR A 159 0.39 -11.66 9.51
C THR A 159 1.69 -11.17 10.15
N TYR A 160 2.27 -11.89 11.10
CA TYR A 160 3.55 -11.49 11.71
C TYR A 160 4.73 -11.53 10.72
N LYS A 161 4.72 -12.48 9.77
CA LYS A 161 5.75 -12.53 8.71
C LYS A 161 5.58 -11.36 7.76
N PHE A 162 4.33 -11.03 7.44
CA PHE A 162 3.99 -9.86 6.63
C PHE A 162 4.47 -8.57 7.27
N ILE A 163 4.21 -8.38 8.57
CA ILE A 163 4.67 -7.18 9.31
C ILE A 163 6.18 -6.99 9.17
N LEU A 164 6.96 -8.06 9.38
CA LEU A 164 8.42 -7.98 9.33
C LEU A 164 8.91 -7.69 7.90
N VAL A 165 8.34 -8.35 6.89
CA VAL A 165 8.72 -8.14 5.49
C VAL A 165 8.33 -6.73 5.02
N SER A 166 7.08 -6.32 5.25
CA SER A 166 6.56 -4.99 4.89
C SER A 166 7.38 -3.88 5.53
N LEU A 167 7.69 -3.97 6.83
CA LEU A 167 8.47 -2.94 7.50
C LEU A 167 9.89 -2.80 6.92
N ILE A 168 10.56 -3.92 6.62
CA ILE A 168 11.92 -3.91 6.04
C ILE A 168 11.88 -3.36 4.62
N LEU A 169 10.94 -3.82 3.79
CA LEU A 169 10.84 -3.40 2.40
C LEU A 169 10.43 -1.93 2.28
N ASN A 170 9.44 -1.48 3.05
CA ASN A 170 9.00 -0.08 3.06
C ASN A 170 10.11 0.84 3.56
N PHE A 171 10.82 0.45 4.63
CA PHE A 171 11.99 1.20 5.09
C PHE A 171 13.05 1.31 4.00
N ALA A 172 13.43 0.19 3.38
CA ALA A 172 14.43 0.17 2.32
C ALA A 172 14.02 1.01 1.10
N GLY A 173 12.77 0.85 0.64
CA GLY A 173 12.23 1.58 -0.50
C GLY A 173 12.18 3.08 -0.26
N ILE A 174 11.58 3.51 0.85
CA ILE A 174 11.50 4.93 1.21
C ILE A 174 12.91 5.51 1.40
N TYR A 175 13.77 4.82 2.15
CA TYR A 175 15.12 5.31 2.41
C TYR A 175 15.95 5.45 1.13
N LEU A 176 15.84 4.50 0.18
CA LEU A 176 16.51 4.60 -1.12
C LEU A 176 16.04 5.84 -1.92
N VAL A 177 14.75 6.15 -1.86
CA VAL A 177 14.20 7.34 -2.53
C VAL A 177 14.74 8.63 -1.91
N LEU A 178 14.79 8.70 -0.58
CA LEU A 178 15.34 9.86 0.14
C LEU A 178 16.84 10.05 -0.14
N LEU A 179 17.63 8.96 -0.12
CA LEU A 179 19.05 9.00 -0.48
C LEU A 179 19.27 9.41 -1.94
N ALA A 180 18.38 9.01 -2.85
CA ALA A 180 18.46 9.42 -4.24
C ALA A 180 18.25 10.94 -4.38
N GLU A 181 17.32 11.52 -3.62
CA GLU A 181 17.11 12.97 -3.59
C GLU A 181 18.34 13.71 -3.04
N GLU A 182 18.90 13.26 -1.91
CA GLU A 182 20.14 13.82 -1.35
C GLU A 182 21.31 13.77 -2.36
N ALA A 183 21.46 12.64 -3.06
CA ALA A 183 22.51 12.48 -4.07
C ALA A 183 22.33 13.42 -5.27
N ILE A 184 21.09 13.65 -5.71
CA ILE A 184 20.76 14.55 -6.82
C ILE A 184 20.99 16.02 -6.40
N CYS A 185 20.50 16.43 -5.23
CA CYS A 185 20.69 17.78 -4.71
C CYS A 185 22.16 18.08 -4.38
N GLY A 186 22.89 17.10 -3.81
CA GLY A 186 24.32 17.20 -3.56
C GLY A 186 25.15 17.35 -4.84
N PHE A 187 24.72 16.73 -5.94
CA PHE A 187 25.30 16.94 -7.26
C PHE A 187 24.99 18.33 -7.83
N CYS A 188 23.78 18.85 -7.59
CA CYS A 188 23.37 20.19 -8.04
C CYS A 188 24.20 21.31 -7.39
N ASN A 189 24.47 21.21 -6.09
CA ASN A 189 25.32 22.17 -5.35
C ASN A 189 26.81 22.12 -5.71
N ASN A 190 27.28 21.11 -6.44
CA ASN A 190 28.68 20.97 -6.85
C ASN A 190 28.94 21.40 -8.32
N ILE A 191 27.87 21.68 -9.08
CA ILE A 191 27.94 22.03 -10.51
C ILE A 191 27.74 23.53 -10.76
N PHE A 192 27.19 24.26 -9.78
CA PHE A 192 27.09 25.72 -9.77
C PHE A 192 27.99 26.33 -8.70
#